data_AF-A0A2P4Y132-F1
#
_entry.id   AF-A0A2P4Y132-F1
#
_cell.length_a   1.000
_cell.length_b   1.000
_cell.length_c   1.000
_cell.angle_alpha   90.00
_cell.angle_beta   90.00
_cell.angle_gamma   90.00
#
_symmetry.space_group_name_H-M   'P 1'
#
loop_
_entity.id
_entity.type
_entity.pdbx_description
1 polymer ?
#
loop_
_entity_poly.entity_id
_entity_poly.type
_entity_poly.pdbx_seq_one_letter_code
_entity_poly.pdbx_strand_id
1 'polypeptide(L)'
;MLFDSIVDTVYVDEKLFYITQPTRRFFLLPDEATPVRRLRSKQYITKVMFLYAVGRIRSGPITEQVFDGRLGIGSFVEVVHAQPNYYSVLLSNQLPALRSRWPGATSDTPISIQQDNAPAHIPVDDAEYAEATAASERNAALLNQPPSSHDVNYNGLVFFQLLNQSNVKSVCCGVLGTIAAHH
;
A
#
# COMPACT_ATOMS: atom_id res chain seq x y z
N MET A 1 -24.80 -15.67 -1.20
CA MET A 1 -24.67 -14.32 -0.63
C MET A 1 -23.60 -14.25 0.48
N LEU A 2 -22.46 -14.92 0.31
CA LEU A 2 -21.32 -14.83 1.25
C LEU A 2 -20.01 -14.41 0.54
N PHE A 3 -20.10 -14.19 -0.78
CA PHE A 3 -18.96 -13.89 -1.66
C PHE A 3 -19.10 -12.54 -2.36
N ASP A 4 -20.28 -11.92 -2.35
CA ASP A 4 -20.51 -10.60 -2.96
C ASP A 4 -19.73 -9.51 -2.22
N SER A 5 -19.52 -9.66 -0.90
CA SER A 5 -18.73 -8.72 -0.10
C SER A 5 -17.25 -8.67 -0.47
N ILE A 6 -16.66 -9.77 -0.97
CA ILE A 6 -15.24 -9.81 -1.33
C ILE A 6 -14.98 -9.10 -2.66
N VAL A 7 -15.99 -9.06 -3.55
CA VAL A 7 -15.81 -8.49 -4.89
C VAL A 7 -15.47 -7.02 -4.76
N ASP A 8 -16.31 -6.25 -4.06
CA ASP A 8 -16.18 -4.79 -3.84
C ASP A 8 -15.33 -4.39 -2.63
N THR A 9 -14.44 -5.27 -2.17
CA THR A 9 -13.50 -4.94 -1.09
C THR A 9 -12.11 -4.58 -1.63
N VAL A 10 -11.60 -3.45 -1.15
CA VAL A 10 -10.20 -3.04 -1.21
C VAL A 10 -9.59 -3.30 0.17
N TYR A 11 -8.52 -4.06 0.21
CA TYR A 11 -7.74 -4.33 1.40
C TYR A 11 -6.59 -3.33 1.52
N VAL A 12 -6.43 -2.76 2.70
CA VAL A 12 -5.37 -1.80 3.02
C VAL A 12 -4.52 -2.32 4.16
N ASP A 13 -3.20 -2.18 4.04
CA ASP A 13 -2.25 -2.59 5.08
C ASP A 13 -0.90 -1.88 4.93
N GLU A 14 -0.22 -1.69 6.05
CA GLU A 14 1.12 -1.13 6.13
C GLU A 14 2.17 -2.21 6.12
N LYS A 15 3.23 -1.97 5.34
CA LYS A 15 4.37 -2.86 5.31
C LYS A 15 5.69 -2.11 5.38
N LEU A 16 6.54 -2.56 6.30
CA LEU A 16 7.92 -2.10 6.45
C LEU A 16 8.83 -2.80 5.43
N PHE A 17 9.57 -2.00 4.67
CA PHE A 17 10.59 -2.46 3.74
C PHE A 17 11.96 -1.92 4.15
N TYR A 18 12.97 -2.77 4.05
CA TYR A 18 14.36 -2.34 4.18
C TYR A 18 14.79 -1.64 2.90
N ILE A 19 15.39 -0.45 3.02
CA ILE A 19 15.92 0.29 1.87
C ILE A 19 16.94 -0.55 1.09
N THR A 20 17.77 -1.31 1.80
CA THR A 20 18.71 -2.26 1.19
C THR A 20 18.38 -3.69 1.59
N GLN A 21 18.61 -4.63 0.68
CA GLN A 21 18.42 -6.04 1.00
C GLN A 21 19.41 -6.45 2.11
N PRO A 22 18.93 -7.17 3.14
CA PRO A 22 19.78 -7.68 4.19
C PRO A 22 20.86 -8.65 3.71
N THR A 23 20.66 -9.29 2.58
CA THR A 23 21.63 -10.17 1.91
C THR A 23 21.49 -9.96 0.40
N ARG A 24 22.61 -9.70 -0.29
CA ARG A 24 22.68 -9.58 -1.76
C ARG A 24 23.68 -10.61 -2.28
N ARG A 25 23.36 -11.25 -3.40
CA ARG A 25 24.30 -12.09 -4.15
C ARG A 25 24.76 -11.29 -5.37
N PHE A 26 26.06 -11.32 -5.63
CA PHE A 26 26.67 -10.66 -6.77
C PHE A 26 27.39 -11.73 -7.60
N PHE A 27 27.28 -11.63 -8.92
CA PHE A 27 28.20 -12.32 -9.82
C PHE A 27 29.37 -11.37 -10.03
N LEU A 28 30.58 -11.86 -9.79
CA LEU A 28 31.82 -11.09 -9.95
C LEU A 28 32.61 -11.72 -11.09
N LEU A 29 33.20 -10.88 -11.93
CA LEU A 29 34.22 -11.32 -12.87
C LEU A 29 35.51 -11.67 -12.11
N PRO A 30 36.42 -12.48 -12.68
CA PRO A 30 37.64 -12.93 -11.99
C PRO A 30 38.50 -11.79 -11.40
N ASP A 31 38.47 -10.62 -12.04
CA ASP A 31 39.29 -9.47 -11.67
C ASP A 31 38.50 -8.35 -10.97
N GLU A 32 37.22 -8.59 -10.66
CA GLU A 32 36.36 -7.59 -10.03
C GLU A 32 36.49 -7.62 -8.50
N ALA A 33 36.71 -6.46 -7.89
CA ALA A 33 36.83 -6.34 -6.45
C ALA A 33 35.51 -6.70 -5.74
N THR A 34 35.60 -7.55 -4.72
CA THR A 34 34.43 -7.95 -3.92
C THR A 34 33.74 -6.72 -3.33
N PRO A 35 32.41 -6.55 -3.52
CA PRO A 35 31.69 -5.42 -2.97
C PRO A 35 31.70 -5.47 -1.45
N VAL A 36 32.27 -4.44 -0.83
CA VAL A 36 32.37 -4.33 0.63
C VAL A 36 31.12 -3.70 1.20
N ARG A 37 30.44 -4.44 2.08
CA ARG A 37 29.32 -3.90 2.87
C ARG A 37 29.78 -3.54 4.28
N ARG A 38 29.60 -2.27 4.66
CA ARG A 38 29.97 -1.76 6.01
C ARG A 38 28.89 -1.97 7.09
N LEU A 39 27.69 -2.37 6.71
CA LEU A 39 26.55 -2.61 7.61
C LEU A 39 26.54 -4.07 8.11
N ARG A 40 26.79 -4.25 9.43
CA ARG A 40 26.94 -5.58 10.07
C ARG A 40 25.63 -6.23 10.53
N SER A 41 24.57 -5.45 10.81
CA SER A 41 23.28 -5.95 11.29
C SER A 41 22.11 -5.33 10.54
N LYS A 42 21.01 -6.09 10.43
CA LYS A 42 19.74 -5.64 9.82
C LYS A 42 19.08 -4.51 10.61
N GLN A 43 19.38 -4.40 11.90
CA GLN A 43 18.80 -3.38 12.79
C GLN A 43 19.21 -1.96 12.39
N TYR A 44 20.39 -1.79 11.80
CA TYR A 44 20.91 -0.49 11.35
C TYR A 44 20.53 -0.16 9.90
N ILE A 45 19.78 -1.03 9.23
CA ILE A 45 19.26 -0.73 7.89
C ILE A 45 18.01 0.12 8.06
N THR A 46 18.01 1.31 7.46
CA THR A 46 16.82 2.16 7.38
C THR A 46 15.63 1.40 6.83
N LYS A 47 14.50 1.50 7.52
CA LYS A 47 13.23 0.92 7.11
C LYS A 47 12.31 2.04 6.66
N VAL A 48 11.56 1.79 5.59
CA VAL A 48 10.52 2.69 5.11
C VAL A 48 9.21 1.93 5.19
N MET A 49 8.22 2.55 5.83
CA MET A 49 6.86 2.02 5.86
C MET A 49 6.12 2.50 4.61
N PHE A 50 5.27 1.63 4.09
CA PHE A 50 4.43 1.94 2.94
C PHE A 50 3.02 1.44 3.21
N LEU A 51 2.02 2.24 2.84
CA LEU A 51 0.61 1.87 2.81
C LEU A 51 0.27 1.31 1.43
N TYR A 52 -0.28 0.10 1.38
CA TYR A 52 -0.74 -0.54 0.15
C TYR A 52 -2.24 -0.67 0.15
N ALA A 53 -2.87 -0.39 -0.98
CA ALA A 53 -4.28 -0.67 -1.21
C ALA A 53 -4.43 -1.61 -2.42
N VAL A 54 -5.19 -2.67 -2.22
CA VAL A 54 -5.24 -3.84 -3.10
C VAL A 54 -6.67 -4.30 -3.20
N GLY A 55 -7.12 -4.66 -4.39
CA GLY A 55 -8.41 -5.35 -4.53
C GLY A 55 -8.31 -6.54 -5.45
N ARG A 56 -9.43 -7.21 -5.62
CA ARG A 56 -9.52 -8.32 -6.58
C ARG A 56 -9.28 -7.79 -8.01
N ILE A 57 -8.53 -8.55 -8.81
CA ILE A 57 -8.36 -8.29 -10.25
C ILE A 57 -9.75 -8.27 -10.91
N ARG A 58 -10.01 -7.27 -11.75
CA ARG A 58 -11.28 -7.09 -12.46
C ARG A 58 -11.02 -6.80 -13.93
N SER A 59 -11.94 -7.23 -14.78
CA SER A 59 -12.04 -6.77 -16.17
C SER A 59 -13.41 -6.13 -16.37
N GLY A 60 -13.44 -4.85 -16.74
CA GLY A 60 -14.69 -4.16 -17.05
C GLY A 60 -15.29 -4.66 -18.38
N PRO A 61 -16.61 -4.93 -18.46
CA PRO A 61 -17.24 -5.42 -19.69
C PRO A 61 -17.44 -4.34 -20.77
N ILE A 62 -17.33 -3.05 -20.42
CA ILE A 62 -17.64 -1.91 -21.32
C ILE A 62 -16.40 -1.07 -21.66
N THR A 63 -15.41 -0.98 -20.76
CA THR A 63 -14.28 -0.05 -20.90
C THR A 63 -12.96 -0.71 -21.33
N GLU A 64 -12.93 -2.03 -21.56
CA GLU A 64 -11.68 -2.83 -21.72
C GLU A 64 -10.63 -2.59 -20.61
N GLN A 65 -11.02 -1.94 -19.52
CA GLN A 65 -10.10 -1.52 -18.48
C GLN A 65 -9.92 -2.70 -17.52
N VAL A 66 -8.73 -3.29 -17.56
CA VAL A 66 -8.33 -4.35 -16.64
C VAL A 66 -7.71 -3.71 -15.41
N PHE A 67 -8.31 -3.96 -14.26
CA PHE A 67 -7.72 -3.63 -12.96
C PHE A 67 -6.82 -4.77 -12.54
N ASP A 68 -5.54 -4.46 -12.42
CA ASP A 68 -4.44 -5.38 -12.09
C ASP A 68 -4.38 -5.79 -10.61
N GLY A 69 -5.42 -5.45 -9.84
CA GLY A 69 -5.51 -5.73 -8.41
C GLY A 69 -4.81 -4.68 -7.54
N ARG A 70 -4.15 -3.68 -8.13
CA ARG A 70 -3.37 -2.67 -7.39
C ARG A 70 -4.07 -1.33 -7.45
N LEU A 71 -4.34 -0.72 -6.32
CA LEU A 71 -4.90 0.62 -6.28
C LEU A 71 -3.79 1.67 -6.20
N GLY A 72 -2.89 1.54 -5.23
CA GLY A 72 -1.80 2.49 -5.03
C GLY A 72 -0.80 2.06 -3.97
N ILE A 73 0.35 2.72 -3.97
CA ILE A 73 1.40 2.59 -2.95
C ILE A 73 1.70 3.98 -2.43
N GLY A 74 1.47 4.22 -1.14
CA GLY A 74 1.85 5.47 -0.47
C GLY A 74 3.04 5.23 0.46
N SER A 75 4.06 6.08 0.41
CA SER A 75 5.18 6.05 1.37
C SER A 75 4.94 6.99 2.53
N PHE A 76 5.31 6.59 3.73
CA PHE A 76 5.30 7.46 4.92
C PHE A 76 6.53 8.39 5.00
N VAL A 77 7.10 8.81 3.87
CA VAL A 77 8.27 9.71 3.85
C VAL A 77 7.84 11.08 3.39
N GLU A 78 7.72 12.01 4.34
CA GLU A 78 7.69 13.44 4.06
C GLU A 78 8.94 14.08 4.67
N VAL A 79 9.72 14.74 3.82
CA VAL A 79 10.71 15.72 4.27
C VAL A 79 9.91 17.02 4.41
N VAL A 80 9.89 17.61 5.61
CA VAL A 80 9.26 18.90 5.99
C VAL A 80 7.87 18.80 6.66
N HIS A 81 7.89 18.87 8.00
CA HIS A 81 6.87 19.37 8.95
C HIS A 81 5.69 18.52 9.49
N ALA A 82 5.43 17.29 9.06
CA ALA A 82 4.62 16.36 9.84
C ALA A 82 5.00 14.92 9.52
N GLN A 83 4.92 14.01 10.48
CA GLN A 83 4.91 12.57 10.16
C GLN A 83 3.58 12.34 9.43
N PRO A 84 3.55 11.94 8.14
CA PRO A 84 2.29 11.52 7.55
C PRO A 84 1.78 10.34 8.38
N ASN A 85 0.62 10.51 9.00
CA ASN A 85 -0.06 9.44 9.69
C ASN A 85 -0.86 8.63 8.66
N TYR A 86 -1.31 7.43 9.03
CA TYR A 86 -2.14 6.56 8.20
C TYR A 86 -3.23 7.33 7.43
N TYR A 87 -3.86 8.26 8.16
CA TYR A 87 -4.88 9.17 7.69
C TYR A 87 -4.48 9.94 6.42
N SER A 88 -3.39 10.70 6.46
CA SER A 88 -3.00 11.57 5.34
C SER A 88 -2.71 10.75 4.08
N VAL A 89 -2.01 9.62 4.22
CA VAL A 89 -1.63 8.76 3.08
C VAL A 89 -2.86 8.09 2.47
N LEU A 90 -3.83 7.69 3.28
CA LEU A 90 -5.07 7.09 2.78
C LEU A 90 -5.87 8.11 1.96
N LEU A 91 -6.08 9.31 2.49
CA LEU A 91 -6.88 10.36 1.84
C LEU A 91 -6.19 10.93 0.60
N SER A 92 -4.90 11.26 0.69
CA SER A 92 -4.19 11.97 -0.40
C SER A 92 -3.82 11.06 -1.56
N ASN A 93 -3.64 9.75 -1.30
CA ASN A 93 -3.14 8.82 -2.33
C ASN A 93 -4.19 7.78 -2.71
N GLN A 94 -4.82 7.12 -1.74
CA GLN A 94 -5.65 5.94 -2.02
C GLN A 94 -7.05 6.32 -2.52
N LEU A 95 -7.69 7.34 -1.95
CA LEU A 95 -9.02 7.80 -2.42
C LEU A 95 -8.97 8.33 -3.88
N PRO A 96 -8.00 9.16 -4.30
CA PRO A 96 -7.87 9.55 -5.71
C PRO A 96 -7.54 8.37 -6.64
N ALA A 97 -6.73 7.41 -6.17
CA ALA A 97 -6.42 6.20 -6.93
C ALA A 97 -7.66 5.32 -7.12
N LEU A 98 -8.51 5.21 -6.09
CA LEU A 98 -9.82 4.56 -6.17
C LEU A 98 -10.65 5.17 -7.29
N ARG A 99 -10.71 6.51 -7.33
CA ARG A 99 -11.50 7.22 -8.34
C ARG A 99 -11.03 6.92 -9.77
N SER A 100 -9.73 6.90 -9.99
CA SER A 100 -9.12 6.78 -11.33
C SER A 100 -8.97 5.35 -11.84
N ARG A 101 -8.76 4.38 -10.94
CA ARG A 101 -8.36 3.01 -11.34
C ARG A 101 -9.41 1.94 -11.06
N TRP A 102 -10.33 2.16 -10.12
CA TRP A 102 -11.28 1.12 -9.73
C TRP A 102 -12.41 0.99 -10.76
N PRO A 103 -12.52 -0.15 -11.49
CA PRO A 103 -13.45 -0.30 -12.59
C PRO A 103 -14.84 -0.68 -12.09
N GLY A 104 -15.87 -0.16 -12.77
CA GLY A 104 -17.25 -0.55 -12.53
C GLY A 104 -17.87 0.00 -11.24
N ALA A 105 -17.15 0.79 -10.46
CA ALA A 105 -17.81 1.60 -9.45
C ALA A 105 -18.55 2.73 -10.14
N THR A 106 -19.86 2.77 -9.95
CA THR A 106 -20.66 3.99 -10.06
C THR A 106 -20.74 4.59 -8.65
N SER A 107 -21.28 5.81 -8.49
CA SER A 107 -21.55 6.36 -7.15
C SER A 107 -22.38 5.42 -6.27
N ASP A 108 -23.17 4.54 -6.89
CA ASP A 108 -24.18 3.75 -6.19
C ASP A 108 -23.66 2.40 -5.69
N THR A 109 -22.51 1.91 -6.17
CA THR A 109 -21.93 0.64 -5.71
C THR A 109 -21.02 0.90 -4.50
N PRO A 110 -21.35 0.38 -3.31
CA PRO A 110 -20.51 0.57 -2.13
C PRO A 110 -19.22 -0.24 -2.27
N ILE A 111 -18.09 0.45 -2.15
CA ILE A 111 -16.76 -0.12 -2.05
C ILE A 111 -16.40 -0.19 -0.57
N SER A 112 -15.95 -1.36 -0.12
CA SER A 112 -15.49 -1.53 1.26
C SER A 112 -13.97 -1.41 1.31
N ILE A 113 -13.43 -0.53 2.14
CA ILE A 113 -12.00 -0.43 2.42
C ILE A 113 -11.74 -1.15 3.74
N GLN A 114 -11.19 -2.36 3.65
CA GLN A 114 -10.89 -3.18 4.80
C GLN A 114 -9.50 -2.87 5.34
N GLN A 115 -9.43 -2.51 6.63
CA GLN A 115 -8.22 -2.28 7.41
C GLN A 115 -8.16 -3.23 8.61
N ASP A 116 -6.98 -3.39 9.22
CA ASP A 116 -6.86 -4.13 10.49
C ASP A 116 -7.33 -3.25 11.68
N ASN A 117 -7.27 -3.81 12.90
CA ASN A 117 -7.72 -3.12 14.11
C ASN A 117 -6.60 -2.36 14.83
N ALA A 118 -5.54 -1.93 14.13
CA ALA A 118 -4.46 -1.15 14.73
C ALA A 118 -5.01 0.17 15.32
N PRO A 119 -4.56 0.59 16.52
CA PRO A 119 -5.04 1.83 17.15
C PRO A 119 -4.78 3.11 16.34
N ALA A 120 -3.88 3.06 15.35
CA ALA A 120 -3.55 4.19 14.48
C ALA A 120 -4.49 4.32 13.27
N HIS A 121 -5.37 3.34 13.04
CA HIS A 121 -6.32 3.35 11.93
C HIS A 121 -7.51 4.26 12.19
N ILE A 122 -8.12 4.69 11.08
CA ILE A 122 -9.25 5.62 11.11
C ILE A 122 -10.47 4.89 11.67
N PRO A 123 -11.20 5.44 12.66
CA PRO A 123 -12.49 4.89 13.06
C PRO A 123 -13.45 4.78 11.87
N VAL A 124 -14.29 3.75 11.84
CA VAL A 124 -15.22 3.52 10.73
C VAL A 124 -16.25 4.67 10.58
N ASP A 125 -16.51 5.38 11.66
CA ASP A 125 -17.44 6.51 11.78
C ASP A 125 -16.74 7.89 11.75
N ASP A 126 -15.51 7.96 11.25
CA ASP A 126 -14.75 9.21 11.17
C ASP A 126 -15.38 10.23 10.20
N ALA A 127 -15.68 11.43 10.72
CA ALA A 127 -16.39 12.46 9.98
C ALA A 127 -15.57 13.06 8.83
N GLU A 128 -14.27 13.28 9.03
CA GLU A 128 -13.40 13.87 8.01
C GLU A 128 -13.16 12.86 6.86
N TYR A 129 -13.09 11.57 7.17
CA TYR A 129 -13.02 10.51 6.15
C TYR A 129 -14.31 10.42 5.34
N ALA A 130 -15.47 10.55 6.01
CA ALA A 130 -16.76 10.57 5.34
C ALA A 130 -16.88 11.76 4.36
N GLU A 131 -16.40 12.95 4.75
CA GLU A 131 -16.37 14.13 3.90
C GLU A 131 -15.42 13.96 2.71
N ALA A 132 -14.20 13.47 2.95
CA ALA A 132 -13.23 13.21 1.88
C ALA A 132 -13.73 12.17 0.86
N THR A 133 -14.42 11.14 1.34
CA THR A 133 -15.05 10.12 0.51
C THR A 133 -16.17 10.71 -0.33
N ALA A 134 -17.05 11.53 0.25
CA ALA A 134 -18.10 12.22 -0.48
C ALA A 134 -17.54 13.11 -1.59
N ALA A 135 -16.46 13.85 -1.30
CA ALA A 135 -15.76 14.68 -2.29
C ALA A 135 -15.07 13.87 -3.40
N SER A 136 -14.70 12.61 -3.14
CA SER A 136 -14.06 11.73 -4.12
C SER A 136 -15.01 11.21 -5.21
N GLU A 137 -16.32 11.45 -5.08
CA GLU A 137 -17.39 10.91 -5.94
C GLU A 137 -17.43 9.37 -5.97
N ARG A 138 -16.89 8.73 -4.92
CA ARG A 138 -16.89 7.27 -4.75
C ARG A 138 -17.53 6.92 -3.42
N ASN A 139 -18.40 5.92 -3.43
CA ASN A 139 -19.02 5.39 -2.22
C ASN A 139 -18.08 4.39 -1.55
N ALA A 140 -17.10 4.88 -0.78
CA ALA A 140 -16.07 4.06 -0.15
C ALA A 140 -16.19 4.05 1.39
N ALA A 141 -16.66 2.96 1.98
CA ALA A 141 -16.83 2.82 3.42
C ALA A 141 -15.67 2.04 4.05
N LEU A 142 -15.17 2.49 5.20
CA LEU A 142 -14.17 1.74 5.97
C LEU A 142 -14.82 0.54 6.66
N LEU A 143 -14.08 -0.57 6.72
CA LEU A 143 -14.45 -1.76 7.49
C LEU A 143 -13.24 -2.25 8.28
N ASN A 144 -13.48 -2.52 9.57
CA ASN A 144 -12.49 -3.13 10.44
C ASN A 144 -12.50 -4.66 10.29
N GLN A 145 -11.32 -5.27 10.45
CA GLN A 145 -11.22 -6.73 10.48
C GLN A 145 -12.02 -7.33 11.65
N PRO A 146 -12.73 -8.45 11.44
CA PRO A 146 -13.37 -9.15 12.54
C PRO A 146 -12.32 -9.66 13.56
N PRO A 147 -12.65 -9.77 14.85
CA PRO A 147 -11.72 -10.28 15.86
C PRO A 147 -11.22 -11.69 15.51
N SER A 148 -9.92 -11.96 15.74
CA SER A 148 -9.27 -13.28 15.52
C SER A 148 -9.24 -13.76 14.06
N SER A 149 -9.12 -12.85 13.10
CA SER A 149 -9.21 -13.15 11.66
C SER A 149 -7.86 -13.19 10.91
N HIS A 150 -6.76 -13.58 11.59
CA HIS A 150 -5.41 -13.57 11.00
C HIS A 150 -5.32 -14.43 9.71
N ASP A 151 -6.15 -15.47 9.62
CA ASP A 151 -6.18 -16.43 8.49
C ASP A 151 -7.05 -15.98 7.29
N VAL A 152 -7.76 -14.86 7.39
CA VAL A 152 -8.59 -14.31 6.29
C VAL A 152 -8.13 -12.94 5.82
N ASN A 153 -6.99 -12.46 6.31
CA ASN A 153 -6.36 -11.27 5.77
C ASN A 153 -5.75 -11.60 4.40
N TYR A 154 -6.47 -11.23 3.32
CA TYR A 154 -6.02 -11.33 1.93
C TYR A 154 -4.61 -10.74 1.74
N ASN A 155 -4.28 -9.68 2.51
CA ASN A 155 -2.98 -9.03 2.47
C ASN A 155 -1.86 -9.92 3.03
N GLY A 156 -2.11 -10.59 4.16
CA GLY A 156 -1.10 -11.40 4.86
C GLY A 156 -0.70 -12.69 4.14
N LEU A 157 -1.66 -13.38 3.51
CA LEU A 157 -1.43 -14.74 3.00
C LEU A 157 -0.97 -14.82 1.53
N VAL A 158 -1.39 -13.91 0.64
CA VAL A 158 -1.18 -14.10 -0.81
C VAL A 158 -0.57 -12.87 -1.48
N PHE A 159 -1.08 -11.68 -1.18
CA PHE A 159 -0.70 -10.51 -1.97
C PHE A 159 0.71 -9.98 -1.62
N PHE A 160 1.07 -9.92 -0.34
CA PHE A 160 2.39 -9.46 0.06
C PHE A 160 3.54 -10.41 -0.27
N GLN A 161 3.22 -11.66 -0.58
CA GLN A 161 4.16 -12.61 -1.18
C GLN A 161 4.37 -12.32 -2.68
N LEU A 162 3.33 -11.84 -3.37
CA LEU A 162 3.33 -11.50 -4.82
C LEU A 162 3.79 -10.07 -5.14
N LEU A 163 3.78 -9.15 -4.18
CA LEU A 163 4.50 -7.87 -4.28
C LEU A 163 6.01 -8.14 -4.35
N ASN A 164 6.45 -8.43 -5.57
CA ASN A 164 7.83 -8.65 -5.91
C ASN A 164 8.65 -7.42 -5.45
N GLN A 165 9.77 -7.67 -4.76
CA GLN A 165 10.63 -6.62 -4.19
C GLN A 165 11.14 -5.60 -5.23
N SER A 166 10.92 -5.80 -6.52
CA SER A 166 11.39 -4.95 -7.62
C SER A 166 10.70 -3.58 -7.70
N ASN A 167 9.36 -3.49 -7.60
CA ASN A 167 8.68 -2.19 -7.65
C ASN A 167 8.96 -1.35 -6.41
N VAL A 168 8.98 -1.99 -5.23
CA VAL A 168 9.33 -1.32 -3.98
C VAL A 168 10.79 -0.86 -3.96
N LYS A 169 11.72 -1.59 -4.61
CA LYS A 169 13.11 -1.13 -4.78
C LYS A 169 13.19 0.17 -5.57
N SER A 170 12.44 0.31 -6.67
CA SER A 170 12.42 1.55 -7.46
C SER A 170 11.91 2.73 -6.63
N VAL A 171 10.84 2.52 -5.87
CA VAL A 171 10.26 3.56 -5.00
C VAL A 171 11.19 3.87 -3.83
N CYS A 172 11.77 2.87 -3.15
CA CYS A 172 12.78 3.07 -2.10
C CYS A 172 14.03 3.81 -2.62
N CYS A 173 14.48 3.53 -3.84
CA CYS A 173 15.58 4.26 -4.48
C CYS A 173 15.19 5.71 -4.79
N GLY A 174 13.96 5.97 -5.24
CA GLY A 174 13.45 7.33 -5.44
C GLY A 174 13.37 8.12 -4.14
N VAL A 175 12.80 7.50 -3.09
CA VAL A 175 12.74 8.06 -1.73
C VAL A 175 14.13 8.38 -1.17
N LEU A 176 15.11 7.50 -1.39
CA LEU A 176 16.52 7.78 -1.06
C LEU A 176 17.07 9.00 -1.81
N GLY A 177 16.75 9.13 -3.10
CA GLY A 177 17.16 10.29 -3.91
C GLY A 177 16.62 11.59 -3.35
N THR A 178 15.35 11.60 -2.92
CA THR A 178 14.72 12.77 -2.28
C THR A 178 15.34 13.07 -0.92
N ILE A 179 15.56 12.06 -0.06
CA ILE A 179 16.19 12.25 1.25
C ILE A 179 17.64 12.76 1.10
N ALA A 180 18.39 12.25 0.11
CA ALA A 180 19.78 12.64 -0.13
C ALA A 180 19.92 14.03 -0.77
N ALA A 181 18.91 14.52 -1.49
CA ALA A 181 18.92 15.87 -2.07
C ALA A 181 18.66 17.00 -1.05
N HIS A 182 18.23 16.66 0.17
CA HIS A 182 17.92 17.59 1.24
C HIS A 182 18.99 17.66 2.35
N HIS A 183 20.19 17.13 2.09
CA HIS A 183 21.39 17.23 2.92
C HIS A 183 22.58 17.71 2.10
#